data_AF-A0A9Q3BXQ0-F1
#
_entry.id   AF-A0A9Q3BXQ0-F1
#
_cell.length_a   1.000
_cell.length_b   1.000
_cell.length_c   1.000
_cell.angle_alpha   90.00
_cell.angle_beta   90.00
_cell.angle_gamma   90.00
#
_symmetry.space_group_name_H-M   'P 1'
#
loop_
_entity.id
_entity.type
_entity.pdbx_description
1 polymer ?
#
loop_
_entity_poly.entity_id
_entity_poly.type
_entity_poly.pdbx_seq_one_letter_code
_entity_poly.pdbx_strand_id
1 'polypeptide(L)'
;MDLPPSSYHDSLEELWDEEEELEEIETMMKGVPSAYHKYLDVFSKVEEDKLPTHRACDHHIGLGGSLPPVGLIYSLSNQESDTLRA
;
A
#
# COMPACT_ATOMS: atom_id res chain seq x y z
N MET A 1 -20.43 2.67 39.68
CA MET A 1 -19.85 3.46 38.58
C MET A 1 -19.99 2.56 37.37
N ASP A 2 -21.17 2.56 36.76
CA ASP A 2 -21.47 1.67 35.64
C ASP A 2 -20.91 2.33 34.38
N LEU A 3 -19.92 1.67 33.77
CA LEU A 3 -19.30 2.15 32.53
C LEU A 3 -20.36 2.15 31.41
N PRO A 4 -20.38 3.17 30.54
CA PRO A 4 -21.35 3.23 29.45
C PRO A 4 -21.12 2.07 28.47
N PRO A 5 -22.19 1.47 27.91
CA PRO A 5 -22.10 0.31 27.01
C PRO A 5 -21.32 0.56 25.71
N SER A 6 -21.09 1.82 25.35
CA SER A 6 -20.32 2.22 24.17
C SER A 6 -18.82 1.94 24.28
N SER A 7 -18.25 1.82 25.48
CA SER A 7 -16.80 1.62 25.62
C SER A 7 -16.37 0.17 25.42
N TYR A 8 -17.30 -0.78 25.40
CA TYR A 8 -17.00 -2.21 25.15
C TYR A 8 -16.97 -2.55 23.66
N HIS A 9 -17.60 -1.73 22.82
CA HIS A 9 -17.64 -1.94 21.37
C HIS A 9 -16.29 -1.60 20.73
N ASP A 10 -15.74 -0.43 21.10
CA ASP A 10 -14.41 0.04 20.68
C ASP A 10 -13.33 -1.02 21.00
N SER A 11 -13.38 -1.58 22.21
CA SER A 11 -12.40 -2.58 22.67
C SER A 11 -12.58 -3.97 22.03
N LEU A 12 -13.74 -4.28 21.44
CA LEU A 12 -13.99 -5.58 20.82
C LEU A 12 -13.64 -5.57 19.33
N GLU A 13 -13.84 -4.44 18.66
CA GLU A 13 -13.34 -4.19 17.30
C GLU A 13 -11.81 -4.15 17.29
N GLU A 14 -11.17 -3.44 18.23
CA GLU A 14 -9.70 -3.44 18.36
C GLU A 14 -9.09 -4.84 18.55
N LEU A 15 -9.76 -5.72 19.30
CA LEU A 15 -9.30 -7.10 19.50
C LEU A 15 -9.44 -7.98 18.26
N TRP A 16 -10.49 -7.75 17.45
CA TRP A 16 -10.68 -8.49 16.20
C TRP A 16 -9.72 -8.02 15.10
N ASP A 17 -9.43 -6.71 15.06
CA ASP A 17 -8.42 -6.15 14.17
C ASP A 17 -7.01 -6.70 14.50
N GLU A 18 -6.67 -6.85 15.79
CA GLU A 18 -5.42 -7.47 16.24
C GLU A 18 -5.32 -8.96 15.88
N GLU A 19 -6.43 -9.71 15.99
CA GLU A 19 -6.47 -11.15 15.69
C GLU A 19 -6.27 -11.41 14.18
N GLU A 20 -6.89 -10.58 13.32
CA GLU A 20 -6.71 -10.62 11.86
C GLU A 20 -5.26 -10.31 11.45
N GLU A 21 -4.63 -9.29 12.06
CA GLU A 21 -3.24 -8.93 11.78
C GLU A 21 -2.27 -10.08 12.14
N LEU A 22 -2.51 -10.78 13.26
CA LEU A 22 -1.71 -11.93 13.66
C LEU A 22 -1.84 -13.11 12.69
N GLU A 23 -3.06 -13.38 12.21
CA GLU A 23 -3.29 -14.41 11.19
C GLU A 23 -2.55 -14.07 9.89
N GLU A 24 -2.59 -12.80 9.44
CA GLU A 24 -1.86 -12.37 8.25
C GLU A 24 -0.34 -12.57 8.42
N ILE A 25 0.23 -12.17 9.55
CA ILE A 25 1.65 -12.36 9.85
C ILE A 25 2.04 -13.84 9.85
N GLU A 26 1.21 -14.72 10.44
CA GLU A 26 1.48 -16.17 10.46
C GLU A 26 1.51 -16.75 9.05
N THR A 27 0.58 -16.33 8.18
CA THR A 27 0.56 -16.77 6.78
C THR A 27 1.80 -16.29 6.03
N MET A 28 2.22 -15.04 6.23
CA MET A 28 3.42 -14.49 5.61
C MET A 28 4.70 -15.21 6.07
N MET A 29 4.83 -15.52 7.36
CA MET A 29 5.98 -16.26 7.89
C MET A 29 6.16 -17.65 7.26
N LYS A 30 5.05 -18.30 6.85
CA LYS A 30 5.08 -19.60 6.16
C LYS A 30 5.57 -19.47 4.71
N GLY A 31 5.28 -18.36 4.04
CA GLY A 31 5.67 -18.11 2.64
C GLY A 31 7.07 -17.50 2.48
N VAL A 32 7.49 -16.66 3.43
CA VAL A 32 8.76 -15.92 3.38
C VAL A 32 9.88 -16.73 4.04
N PRO A 33 11.06 -16.88 3.40
CA PRO A 33 12.20 -17.54 4.04
C PRO A 33 12.62 -16.85 5.34
N SER A 34 13.08 -17.65 6.32
CA SER A 34 13.40 -17.14 7.67
C SER A 34 14.42 -15.99 7.71
N ALA A 35 15.35 -15.94 6.74
CA ALA A 35 16.30 -14.85 6.61
C ALA A 35 15.65 -13.47 6.40
N TYR A 36 14.41 -13.44 5.92
CA TYR A 36 13.66 -12.22 5.59
C TYR A 36 12.49 -11.96 6.54
N HIS A 37 12.31 -12.73 7.61
CA HIS A 37 11.24 -12.50 8.60
C HIS A 37 11.33 -11.14 9.30
N LYS A 38 12.48 -10.46 9.24
CA LYS A 38 12.62 -9.08 9.72
C LYS A 38 12.05 -8.01 8.78
N TYR A 39 11.61 -8.41 7.59
CA TYR A 39 11.06 -7.56 6.53
C TYR A 39 9.65 -7.99 6.12
N LEU A 40 8.89 -8.62 7.04
CA LEU A 40 7.53 -9.08 6.75
C LEU A 40 6.60 -7.94 6.36
N ASP A 41 6.88 -6.73 6.87
CA ASP A 41 6.20 -5.48 6.49
C ASP A 41 6.23 -5.24 4.97
N VAL A 42 7.32 -5.58 4.29
CA VAL A 42 7.47 -5.43 2.83
C VAL A 42 6.59 -6.41 2.04
N PHE A 43 6.11 -7.49 2.67
CA PHE A 43 5.27 -8.50 2.04
C PHE A 43 3.78 -8.32 2.37
N SER A 44 3.40 -7.28 3.13
CA SER A 44 2.00 -6.97 3.41
C SER A 44 1.30 -6.53 2.13
N LYS A 45 0.16 -7.17 1.85
CA LYS A 45 -0.67 -6.84 0.68
C LYS A 45 -1.36 -5.48 0.83
N VAL A 46 -1.68 -5.10 2.06
CA VAL A 46 -2.32 -3.81 2.37
C VAL A 46 -1.35 -2.65 2.17
N GLU A 47 -0.08 -2.83 2.54
CA GLU A 47 0.94 -1.80 2.34
C GLU A 47 1.43 -1.73 0.89
N GLU A 48 1.32 -2.81 0.10
CA GLU A 48 1.67 -2.83 -1.32
C GLU A 48 0.86 -1.80 -2.15
N ASP A 49 -0.43 -1.64 -1.83
CA ASP A 49 -1.31 -0.68 -2.51
C ASP A 49 -1.01 0.79 -2.15
N LYS A 50 -0.16 1.02 -1.15
CA LYS A 50 0.19 2.36 -0.68
C LYS A 50 1.52 2.81 -1.30
N LEU A 51 1.54 4.04 -1.80
CA LEU A 51 2.79 4.65 -2.23
C LEU A 51 3.72 4.83 -1.01
N PRO A 52 5.01 4.49 -1.14
CA PRO A 52 5.97 4.75 -0.08
C PRO A 52 6.07 6.26 0.17
N THR A 53 6.41 6.63 1.40
CA THR A 53 6.60 8.04 1.77
C THR A 53 7.75 8.67 0.97
N HIS A 54 7.59 9.95 0.63
CA HIS A 54 8.61 10.71 -0.10
C HIS A 54 9.93 10.72 0.68
N ARG A 55 11.06 10.44 0.00
CA ARG A 55 12.38 10.34 0.60
C ARG A 55 13.33 11.42 0.07
N ALA A 56 14.38 11.72 0.83
CA ALA A 56 15.40 12.67 0.39
C ALA A 56 16.19 12.20 -0.84
N CYS A 57 16.15 10.89 -1.13
CA CYS A 57 16.76 10.28 -2.32
C CYS A 57 15.83 10.28 -3.54
N ASP A 58 14.61 10.79 -3.42
CA ASP A 58 13.70 10.87 -4.55
C ASP A 58 14.29 11.79 -5.62
N HIS A 59 14.15 11.38 -6.88
CA HIS A 59 14.78 12.10 -7.97
C HIS A 59 14.11 13.47 -8.17
N HIS A 60 14.83 14.53 -7.81
CA HIS A 60 14.36 15.88 -8.01
C HIS A 60 14.46 16.29 -9.48
N ILE A 61 13.32 16.56 -10.11
CA ILE A 61 13.27 17.13 -11.46
C ILE A 61 13.46 18.65 -11.35
N GLY A 62 14.67 19.12 -11.64
CA GLY A 62 14.96 20.55 -11.74
C GLY A 62 14.21 21.17 -12.91
N LEU A 63 13.26 22.06 -12.63
CA LEU A 63 12.52 22.78 -13.67
C LEU A 63 13.39 23.91 -14.25
N GLY A 64 13.98 23.66 -15.43
CA GLY A 64 14.76 24.64 -16.17
C GLY A 64 13.92 25.39 -17.21
N GLY A 65 13.35 26.53 -16.85
CA GLY A 65 12.75 27.46 -17.82
C GLY A 65 11.29 27.19 -18.20
N SER A 66 10.96 27.30 -19.49
CA SER A 66 9.57 27.30 -19.99
C SER A 66 8.89 25.94 -19.84
N LEU A 67 7.56 25.96 -19.65
CA LEU A 67 6.72 24.76 -19.58
C LEU A 67 6.92 23.85 -20.82
N PRO A 68 6.95 22.52 -20.65
CA PRO A 68 7.04 21.60 -21.78
C PRO A 68 5.81 21.76 -22.69
N PRO A 69 5.97 21.64 -24.01
CA PRO A 69 4.84 21.69 -24.92
C PRO A 69 3.89 20.52 -24.66
N VAL A 70 2.60 20.80 -24.53
CA VAL A 70 1.57 19.77 -24.43
C VAL A 70 1.42 19.13 -25.80
N GLY A 71 1.91 17.89 -25.94
CA GLY A 71 1.83 17.12 -27.18
C GLY A 71 0.47 16.42 -27.35
N LEU A 72 0.13 16.09 -28.60
CA LEU A 72 -0.98 15.17 -28.88
C LEU A 72 -0.57 13.76 -28.47
N ILE A 73 -1.46 13.06 -27.76
CA ILE A 73 -1.29 11.64 -27.48
C ILE A 73 -1.62 10.89 -28.78
N TYR A 74 -0.72 10.02 -29.23
CA TYR A 74 -0.97 9.18 -30.40
C TYR A 74 -2.14 8.23 -30.13
N SER A 75 -3.01 8.05 -31.13
CA SER A 75 -4.14 7.14 -31.03
C SER A 75 -3.64 5.71 -30.87
N LEU A 76 -4.03 5.08 -29.77
CA LEU A 76 -3.80 3.67 -29.54
C LEU A 76 -4.87 2.85 -30.26
N SER A 77 -4.50 1.67 -30.75
CA SER A 77 -5.47 0.66 -31.18
C SER A 77 -6.24 0.10 -29.98
N ASN A 78 -7.39 -0.54 -30.24
CA ASN A 78 -8.20 -1.15 -29.17
C ASN A 78 -7.38 -2.14 -28.34
N GLN A 79 -6.59 -3.00 -29.00
CA GLN A 79 -5.73 -3.99 -28.33
C GLN A 79 -4.70 -3.34 -27.41
N GLU A 80 -4.03 -2.27 -27.84
CA GLU A 80 -3.05 -1.54 -27.03
C GLU A 80 -3.74 -0.85 -25.84
N SER A 81 -4.93 -0.27 -26.06
CA SER A 81 -5.70 0.36 -24.99
C SER A 81 -6.22 -0.62 -23.95
N ASP A 82 -6.63 -1.82 -24.38
CA ASP A 82 -7.09 -2.89 -23.50
C ASP A 82 -5.93 -3.43 -22.65
N THR A 83 -4.74 -3.53 -23.25
CA THR A 83 -3.53 -3.99 -22.54
C THR A 83 -3.09 -3.02 -21.44
N LEU A 84 -3.25 -1.71 -21.62
CA LEU A 84 -2.84 -0.69 -20.64
C LEU A 84 -3.85 -0.48 -19.50
N ARG A 85 -5.10 -0.96 -19.65
CA ARG A 85 -6.16 -0.81 -18.65
C ARG A 85 -6.27 -2.00 -17.69
N ALA A 86 -5.62 -3.11 -18.04
CA ALA A 86 -5.55 -4.32 -17.22
C ALA A 86 -4.56 -4.13 -16.08
#